data_AF-A0A9J7N622-F1
#
_entry.id   AF-A0A9J7N622-F1
#
_cell.length_a   1.000
_cell.length_b   1.000
_cell.length_c   1.000
_cell.angle_alpha   90.00
_cell.angle_beta   90.00
_cell.angle_gamma   90.00
#
_symmetry.space_group_name_H-M   'P 1'
#
loop_
_entity.id
_entity.type
_entity.pdbx_description
1 polymer ?
#
loop_
_entity_poly.entity_id
_entity_poly.type
_entity_poly.pdbx_seq_one_letter_code
_entity_poly.pdbx_strand_id
1 'polypeptide(L)'
;MRLQLLLLLCTMIASPVTSSEDRGKEPEPSLRDALGALGRVLDYCERNYRVLNLDAVIGIRMVDGQLTVLSRRIEAGQLPADPSQARRVAELQRQAARVADLTLPELQKNDPDYYKRLSPILQPGFWMIDSRSKTTDPRLLAPPTVPRDTPFNEEQSDACLTELLGTGYAKKHHG
;
A
#
# COMPACT_ATOMS: atom_id res chain seq x y z
N MET A 1 -57.81 -32.20 -12.27
CA MET A 1 -56.59 -31.36 -12.16
C MET A 1 -56.86 -29.93 -12.63
N ARG A 2 -57.68 -29.16 -11.90
CA ARG A 2 -57.98 -27.75 -12.20
C ARG A 2 -58.22 -26.94 -10.91
N LEU A 3 -57.35 -27.11 -9.90
CA LEU A 3 -57.47 -26.30 -8.67
C LEU A 3 -56.14 -26.13 -7.92
N GLN A 4 -55.03 -25.96 -8.64
CA GLN A 4 -53.72 -25.74 -8.00
C GLN A 4 -52.84 -24.66 -8.67
N LEU A 5 -53.36 -23.85 -9.59
CA LEU A 5 -52.51 -22.92 -10.36
C LEU A 5 -52.83 -21.41 -10.24
N LEU A 6 -53.71 -20.92 -9.37
CA LEU A 6 -53.96 -19.46 -9.33
C LEU A 6 -54.16 -18.83 -7.95
N LEU A 7 -53.69 -19.49 -6.89
CA LEU A 7 -53.47 -18.85 -5.59
C LEU A 7 -52.15 -18.05 -5.53
N LEU A 8 -51.49 -17.83 -6.67
CA LEU A 8 -50.22 -17.12 -6.82
C LEU A 8 -50.37 -15.74 -7.49
N LEU A 9 -51.58 -15.18 -7.57
CA LEU A 9 -51.85 -13.93 -8.30
C LEU A 9 -52.31 -12.74 -7.44
N CYS A 10 -52.20 -12.77 -6.11
CA CYS A 10 -52.70 -11.68 -5.25
C CYS A 10 -51.68 -11.05 -4.27
N THR A 11 -50.37 -11.18 -4.46
CA THR A 11 -49.38 -10.44 -3.64
C THR A 11 -48.57 -9.43 -4.46
N MET A 12 -49.24 -8.70 -5.35
CA MET A 12 -48.70 -7.56 -6.09
C MET A 12 -49.40 -6.28 -5.65
N ILE A 13 -49.21 -5.84 -4.41
CA ILE A 13 -49.44 -4.42 -4.05
C ILE A 13 -48.40 -3.98 -2.99
N ALA A 14 -47.59 -3.01 -3.42
CA ALA A 14 -46.87 -2.00 -2.64
C ALA A 14 -45.85 -2.46 -1.59
N SER A 15 -44.59 -2.60 -2.02
CA SER A 15 -43.47 -2.09 -1.20
C SER A 15 -43.07 -0.72 -1.75
N PRO A 16 -42.81 0.29 -0.90
CA PRO A 16 -42.37 1.59 -1.37
C PRO A 16 -41.02 1.43 -2.08
N VAL A 17 -40.90 2.00 -3.27
CA VAL A 17 -39.61 2.25 -3.92
C VAL A 17 -38.79 3.08 -2.93
N THR A 18 -37.86 2.43 -2.25
CA THR A 18 -36.74 3.10 -1.61
C THR A 18 -35.66 3.23 -2.69
N SER A 19 -35.17 4.46 -2.83
CA SER A 19 -34.13 4.85 -3.76
C SER A 19 -32.95 3.88 -3.71
N SER A 20 -32.58 3.39 -4.88
CA SER A 20 -31.45 2.52 -5.13
C SER A 20 -30.11 3.23 -4.90
N GLU A 21 -29.60 3.25 -3.67
CA GLU A 21 -28.20 3.69 -3.41
C GLU A 21 -27.39 2.78 -2.47
N ASP A 22 -27.94 1.71 -1.90
CA ASP A 22 -27.17 0.82 -1.02
C ASP A 22 -26.93 -0.58 -1.64
N ARG A 23 -26.19 -0.60 -2.75
CA ARG A 23 -25.74 -1.85 -3.36
C ARG A 23 -24.46 -2.32 -2.63
N GLY A 24 -24.63 -3.11 -1.57
CA GLY A 24 -23.68 -4.11 -1.05
C GLY A 24 -22.20 -3.73 -1.07
N LYS A 25 -21.80 -2.74 -0.26
CA LYS A 25 -20.38 -2.50 0.00
C LYS A 25 -19.87 -3.59 0.95
N GLU A 26 -18.96 -4.44 0.48
CA GLU A 26 -18.23 -5.38 1.34
C GLU A 26 -17.68 -4.62 2.57
N PRO A 27 -17.78 -5.18 3.78
CA PRO A 27 -17.28 -4.51 4.97
C PRO A 27 -15.78 -4.27 4.82
N GLU A 28 -15.34 -3.03 5.10
CA GLU A 28 -13.93 -2.68 5.11
C GLU A 28 -13.16 -3.63 6.04
N PRO A 29 -12.00 -4.17 5.63
CA PRO A 29 -11.25 -5.11 6.44
C PRO A 29 -10.83 -4.48 7.76
N SER A 30 -10.93 -5.25 8.86
CA SER A 30 -10.55 -4.74 10.17
C SER A 30 -9.03 -4.48 10.25
N LEU A 31 -8.61 -3.61 11.16
CA LEU A 31 -7.18 -3.39 11.43
C LEU A 31 -6.46 -4.71 11.74
N ARG A 32 -7.11 -5.62 12.47
CA ARG A 32 -6.57 -6.95 12.78
C ARG A 32 -6.33 -7.76 11.51
N ASP A 33 -7.26 -7.74 10.57
CA ASP A 33 -7.13 -8.47 9.31
C ASP A 33 -6.02 -7.88 8.45
N ALA A 34 -5.91 -6.54 8.40
CA ALA A 34 -4.84 -5.84 7.70
C ALA A 34 -3.44 -6.19 8.28
N LEU A 35 -3.26 -6.13 9.60
CA LEU A 35 -2.01 -6.51 10.27
C LEU A 35 -1.71 -8.01 10.11
N GLY A 36 -2.74 -8.85 10.08
CA GLY A 36 -2.61 -10.28 9.82
C GLY A 36 -2.14 -10.58 8.39
N ALA A 37 -2.73 -9.89 7.40
CA ALA A 37 -2.34 -9.99 6.01
C ALA A 37 -0.91 -9.48 5.79
N LEU A 38 -0.56 -8.35 6.37
CA LEU A 38 0.78 -7.78 6.30
C LEU A 38 1.83 -8.73 6.87
N GLY A 39 1.54 -9.40 8.00
CA GLY A 39 2.41 -10.42 8.56
C GLY A 39 2.67 -11.58 7.59
N ARG A 40 1.63 -12.09 6.91
CA ARG A 40 1.79 -13.16 5.92
C ARG A 40 2.64 -12.73 4.72
N VAL A 41 2.51 -11.47 4.29
CA VAL A 41 3.35 -10.90 3.23
C VAL A 41 4.81 -10.85 3.69
N LEU A 42 5.08 -10.33 4.89
CA LEU A 42 6.44 -10.29 5.43
C LEU A 42 7.05 -11.68 5.62
N ASP A 43 6.26 -12.66 6.08
CA ASP A 43 6.70 -14.06 6.19
C ASP A 43 7.08 -14.65 4.82
N TYR A 44 6.29 -14.33 3.78
CA TYR A 44 6.61 -14.74 2.41
C TYR A 44 7.90 -14.07 1.94
N CYS A 45 8.05 -12.76 2.14
CA CYS A 45 9.25 -12.02 1.76
C CYS A 45 10.50 -12.57 2.48
N GLU A 46 10.40 -12.85 3.78
CA GLU A 46 11.50 -13.40 4.57
C GLU A 46 11.96 -14.77 4.05
N ARG A 47 11.03 -15.65 3.67
CA ARG A 47 11.36 -16.96 3.09
C ARG A 47 11.98 -16.88 1.69
N ASN A 48 11.68 -15.82 0.96
CA ASN A 48 12.07 -15.64 -0.44
C ASN A 48 13.08 -14.51 -0.65
N TYR A 49 13.74 -14.03 0.41
CA TYR A 49 14.55 -12.81 0.39
C TYR A 49 15.60 -12.78 -0.72
N ARG A 50 16.17 -13.94 -1.11
CA ARG A 50 17.22 -14.03 -2.15
C ARG A 50 16.76 -13.73 -3.57
N VAL A 51 15.45 -13.79 -3.81
CA VAL A 51 14.84 -13.62 -5.14
C VAL A 51 13.87 -12.44 -5.19
N LEU A 52 13.79 -11.65 -4.13
CA LEU A 52 12.98 -10.43 -4.13
C LEU A 52 13.61 -9.39 -5.05
N ASN A 53 12.77 -8.73 -5.84
CA ASN A 53 13.18 -7.59 -6.66
C ASN A 53 13.19 -6.29 -5.84
N LEU A 54 13.60 -5.19 -6.48
CA LEU A 54 13.65 -3.88 -5.84
C LEU A 54 12.28 -3.43 -5.32
N ASP A 55 11.20 -3.59 -6.09
CA ASP A 55 9.86 -3.14 -5.68
C ASP A 55 9.43 -3.77 -4.35
N ALA A 56 9.72 -5.05 -4.18
CA ALA A 56 9.48 -5.75 -2.93
C ALA A 56 10.25 -5.10 -1.77
N VAL A 57 11.54 -4.79 -1.96
CA VAL A 57 12.36 -4.14 -0.93
C VAL A 57 11.89 -2.73 -0.62
N ILE A 58 11.52 -1.93 -1.63
CA ILE A 58 10.91 -0.61 -1.45
C ILE A 58 9.63 -0.74 -0.63
N GLY A 59 8.73 -1.67 -0.99
CA GLY A 59 7.50 -1.93 -0.27
C GLY A 59 7.75 -2.34 1.20
N ILE A 60 8.74 -3.20 1.45
CA ILE A 60 9.12 -3.60 2.82
C ILE A 60 9.67 -2.41 3.60
N ARG A 61 10.48 -1.53 2.99
CA ARG A 61 10.97 -0.29 3.63
C ARG A 61 9.86 0.71 3.91
N MET A 62 8.84 0.79 3.05
CA MET A 62 7.63 1.58 3.31
C MET A 62 6.89 1.03 4.54
N VAL A 63 6.74 -0.30 4.65
CA VAL A 63 6.12 -0.94 5.81
C VAL A 63 6.88 -0.61 7.09
N ASP A 64 8.21 -0.77 7.10
CA ASP A 64 9.07 -0.39 8.22
C ASP A 64 8.86 1.07 8.64
N GLY A 65 8.97 2.00 7.68
CA GLY A 65 8.82 3.43 7.94
C GLY A 65 7.43 3.82 8.47
N GLN A 66 6.37 3.33 7.83
CA GLN A 66 4.99 3.68 8.18
C GLN A 66 4.53 3.02 9.49
N LEU A 67 4.94 1.77 9.77
CA LEU A 67 4.67 1.16 11.06
C LEU A 67 5.46 1.82 12.19
N THR A 68 6.67 2.34 11.92
CA THR A 68 7.41 3.16 12.89
C THR A 68 6.65 4.44 13.23
N VAL A 69 6.11 5.14 12.24
CA VAL A 69 5.25 6.33 12.46
C VAL A 69 4.00 5.95 13.25
N LEU A 70 3.34 4.84 12.89
CA LEU A 70 2.15 4.36 13.58
C LEU A 70 2.43 4.04 15.06
N SER A 71 3.52 3.32 15.34
CA SER A 71 3.97 3.04 16.72
C SER A 71 4.18 4.31 17.52
N ARG A 72 4.88 5.31 16.97
CA ARG A 72 5.11 6.60 17.64
C ARG A 72 3.81 7.33 17.97
N ARG A 73 2.85 7.34 17.05
CA ARG A 73 1.54 7.98 17.27
C ARG A 73 0.73 7.25 18.35
N ILE A 74 0.81 5.92 18.43
CA ILE A 74 0.19 5.12 19.49
C ILE A 74 0.84 5.45 20.85
N GLU A 75 2.17 5.43 20.92
CA GLU A 75 2.94 5.74 22.15
C GLU A 75 2.68 7.16 22.66
N ALA A 76 2.53 8.13 21.74
CA ALA A 76 2.19 9.51 22.06
C ALA A 76 0.71 9.72 22.43
N GLY A 77 -0.12 8.67 22.43
CA GLY A 77 -1.56 8.75 22.72
C GLY A 77 -2.38 9.46 21.64
N GLN A 78 -1.83 9.64 20.44
CA GLN A 78 -2.49 10.31 19.32
C GLN A 78 -3.43 9.38 18.53
N LEU A 79 -3.22 8.06 18.66
CA LEU A 79 -4.06 7.03 18.06
C LEU A 79 -4.43 5.98 19.12
N PRO A 80 -5.72 5.66 19.28
CA PRO A 80 -6.14 4.60 20.18
C PRO A 80 -5.72 3.24 19.61
N ALA A 81 -5.07 2.41 20.43
CA ALA A 81 -4.78 1.01 20.11
C ALA A 81 -4.77 0.20 21.40
N ASP A 82 -5.31 -1.02 21.35
CA ASP A 82 -5.16 -1.94 22.49
C ASP A 82 -3.71 -2.48 22.59
N PRO A 83 -3.28 -3.00 23.75
CA PRO A 83 -1.91 -3.48 23.94
C PRO A 83 -1.49 -4.62 23.00
N SER A 84 -2.43 -5.40 22.47
CA SER A 84 -2.12 -6.45 21.48
C SER A 84 -1.87 -5.86 20.10
N GLN A 85 -2.65 -4.86 19.69
CA GLN A 85 -2.46 -4.12 18.44
C GLN A 85 -1.13 -3.36 18.44
N ALA A 86 -0.83 -2.63 19.51
CA ALA A 86 0.43 -1.89 19.64
C ALA A 86 1.65 -2.81 19.54
N ARG A 87 1.62 -3.96 20.23
CA ARG A 87 2.67 -4.98 20.12
C ARG A 87 2.79 -5.54 18.71
N ARG A 88 1.66 -5.85 18.06
CA ARG A 88 1.66 -6.40 16.70
C ARG A 88 2.25 -5.44 15.68
N VAL A 89 1.93 -4.14 15.77
CA VAL A 89 2.53 -3.10 14.91
C VAL A 89 4.06 -3.09 15.08
N ALA A 90 4.53 -3.07 16.33
CA ALA A 90 5.97 -3.04 16.62
C ALA A 90 6.70 -4.33 16.17
N GLU A 91 6.06 -5.51 16.28
CA GLU A 91 6.60 -6.77 15.77
C GLU A 91 6.76 -6.76 14.24
N LEU A 92 5.72 -6.33 13.53
CA LEU A 92 5.72 -6.26 12.07
C LEU A 92 6.73 -5.23 11.56
N GLN A 93 6.86 -4.09 12.24
CA GLN A 93 7.89 -3.09 11.95
C GLN A 93 9.30 -3.71 12.03
N ARG A 94 9.61 -4.37 13.16
CA ARG A 94 10.91 -5.03 13.32
C ARG A 94 11.14 -6.13 12.29
N GLN A 95 10.10 -6.88 11.92
CA GLN A 95 10.20 -7.89 10.87
C GLN A 95 10.51 -7.25 9.52
N ALA A 96 9.78 -6.21 9.12
CA ALA A 96 10.02 -5.48 7.88
C ALA A 96 11.45 -4.93 7.81
N ALA A 97 11.92 -4.27 8.86
CA ALA A 97 13.30 -3.75 8.93
C ALA A 97 14.33 -4.86 8.68
N ARG A 98 14.21 -5.99 9.41
CA ARG A 98 15.12 -7.14 9.25
C ARG A 98 15.07 -7.75 7.85
N VAL A 99 13.88 -7.95 7.28
CA VAL A 99 13.73 -8.57 5.95
C VAL A 99 14.32 -7.66 4.88
N ALA A 100 14.12 -6.34 4.97
CA ALA A 100 14.77 -5.40 4.07
C ALA A 100 16.29 -5.48 4.19
N ASP A 101 16.84 -5.41 5.40
CA ASP A 101 18.30 -5.48 5.64
C ASP A 101 18.90 -6.80 5.14
N LEU A 102 18.19 -7.92 5.33
CA LEU A 102 18.59 -9.25 4.85
C LEU A 102 18.61 -9.33 3.31
N THR A 103 17.70 -8.60 2.65
CA THR A 103 17.54 -8.65 1.19
C THR A 103 18.51 -7.74 0.45
N LEU A 104 18.92 -6.61 1.03
CA LEU A 104 19.76 -5.60 0.36
C LEU A 104 21.05 -6.18 -0.27
N PRO A 105 21.82 -7.06 0.39
CA PRO A 105 23.03 -7.62 -0.21
C PRO A 105 22.75 -8.48 -1.45
N GLU A 106 21.62 -9.20 -1.46
CA GLU A 106 21.21 -10.03 -2.60
C GLU A 106 20.78 -9.14 -3.76
N LEU A 107 20.06 -8.05 -3.48
CA LEU A 107 19.68 -7.06 -4.49
C LEU A 107 20.90 -6.37 -5.10
N GLN A 108 21.86 -5.95 -4.28
CA GLN A 108 23.10 -5.33 -4.76
C GLN A 108 23.90 -6.28 -5.66
N LYS A 109 23.86 -7.58 -5.39
CA LYS A 109 24.54 -8.60 -6.18
C LYS A 109 23.82 -8.88 -7.50
N ASN A 110 22.50 -9.04 -7.44
CA ASN A 110 21.70 -9.47 -8.58
C ASN A 110 21.38 -8.32 -9.54
N ASP A 111 21.30 -7.08 -9.02
CA ASP A 111 20.96 -5.90 -9.79
C ASP A 111 21.70 -4.63 -9.31
N PRO A 112 23.02 -4.54 -9.56
CA PRO A 112 23.88 -3.50 -8.99
C PRO A 112 23.56 -2.09 -9.49
N ASP A 113 23.19 -1.94 -10.76
CA ASP A 113 22.86 -0.64 -11.35
C ASP A 113 21.54 -0.11 -10.79
N TYR A 114 20.56 -1.00 -10.62
CA TYR A 114 19.25 -0.68 -10.05
C TYR A 114 19.37 -0.34 -8.56
N TYR A 115 20.16 -1.12 -7.81
CA TYR A 115 20.49 -0.81 -6.43
C TYR A 115 21.15 0.57 -6.29
N LYS A 116 22.14 0.89 -7.14
CA LYS A 116 22.85 2.17 -7.06
C LYS A 116 21.94 3.39 -7.26
N ARG A 117 20.99 3.31 -8.19
CA ARG A 117 20.07 4.43 -8.47
C ARG A 117 19.15 4.72 -7.29
N LEU A 118 18.64 3.68 -6.63
CA LEU A 118 17.56 3.81 -5.66
C LEU A 118 18.00 3.49 -4.22
N SER A 119 19.30 3.24 -3.99
CA SER A 119 19.84 3.03 -2.63
C SER A 119 19.48 4.12 -1.62
N PRO A 120 19.33 5.42 -1.97
CA PRO A 120 18.91 6.43 -0.99
C PRO A 120 17.51 6.17 -0.43
N ILE A 121 16.56 5.74 -1.27
CA ILE A 121 15.17 5.47 -0.86
C ILE A 121 15.01 4.11 -0.15
N LEU A 122 16.06 3.29 -0.17
CA LEU A 122 16.14 2.01 0.54
C LEU A 122 16.72 2.14 1.95
N GLN A 123 17.14 3.33 2.37
CA GLN A 123 17.71 3.53 3.70
C GLN A 123 16.63 3.47 4.80
N PRO A 124 16.95 2.90 5.98
CA PRO A 124 16.06 2.97 7.13
C PRO A 124 15.62 4.41 7.42
N GLY A 125 14.34 4.59 7.71
CA GLY A 125 13.79 5.90 8.06
C GLY A 125 13.38 6.79 6.89
N PHE A 126 13.80 6.52 5.65
CA PHE A 126 13.43 7.34 4.48
C PHE A 126 11.89 7.45 4.34
N TRP A 127 11.19 6.33 4.51
CA TRP A 127 9.73 6.25 4.37
C TRP A 127 8.95 6.60 5.63
N MET A 128 9.57 7.26 6.62
CA MET A 128 8.88 7.75 7.81
C MET A 128 8.12 9.05 7.54
N ILE A 129 7.10 8.95 6.71
CA ILE A 129 6.28 10.09 6.31
C ILE A 129 5.18 10.30 7.36
N ASP A 130 5.37 11.26 8.25
CA ASP A 130 4.41 11.61 9.30
C ASP A 130 3.51 12.76 8.86
N SER A 131 2.71 12.52 7.83
CA SER A 131 1.73 13.48 7.32
C SER A 131 0.30 13.04 7.66
N ARG A 132 -0.62 14.01 7.77
CA ARG A 132 -2.05 13.73 7.88
C ARG A 132 -2.62 13.46 6.50
N SER A 133 -3.43 12.42 6.38
CA SER A 133 -4.24 12.21 5.18
C SER A 133 -5.11 13.44 4.94
N LYS A 134 -5.11 13.92 3.69
CA LYS A 134 -5.94 15.05 3.26
C LYS A 134 -6.95 14.52 2.24
N THR A 135 -8.19 15.01 2.32
CA THR A 135 -9.17 14.75 1.28
C THR A 135 -8.81 15.57 0.05
N THR A 136 -8.61 14.89 -1.08
CA THR A 136 -8.41 15.56 -2.38
C THR A 136 -9.71 16.22 -2.82
N ASP A 137 -9.65 17.48 -3.24
CA ASP A 137 -10.79 18.16 -3.85
C ASP A 137 -11.13 17.48 -5.19
N PRO A 138 -12.34 16.90 -5.36
CA PRO A 138 -12.72 16.21 -6.59
C PRO A 138 -12.63 17.08 -7.84
N ARG A 139 -12.69 18.41 -7.69
CA ARG A 139 -12.54 19.36 -8.80
C ARG A 139 -11.13 19.43 -9.36
N LEU A 140 -10.13 18.93 -8.64
CA LEU A 140 -8.74 18.84 -9.08
C LEU A 140 -8.45 17.56 -9.86
N LEU A 141 -9.44 16.68 -10.04
CA LEU A 141 -9.29 15.47 -10.84
C LEU A 141 -9.21 15.86 -12.33
N ALA A 142 -8.03 15.68 -12.93
CA ALA A 142 -7.81 15.84 -14.35
C ALA A 142 -7.77 14.46 -15.04
N PRO A 143 -8.25 14.35 -16.29
CA PRO A 143 -8.01 13.15 -17.08
C PRO A 143 -6.50 12.96 -17.29
N PRO A 144 -6.02 11.71 -17.45
CA PRO A 144 -4.62 11.45 -17.74
C PRO A 144 -4.16 12.23 -18.97
N THR A 145 -3.03 12.91 -18.86
CA THR A 145 -2.42 13.66 -19.97
C THR A 145 -1.67 12.78 -20.95
N VAL A 146 -1.32 11.55 -20.55
CA VAL A 146 -0.61 10.58 -21.40
C VAL A 146 -1.62 9.74 -22.18
N PRO A 147 -1.51 9.68 -23.52
CA PRO A 147 -2.32 8.81 -24.35
C PRO A 147 -2.23 7.33 -23.91
N ARG A 148 -3.36 6.60 -23.92
CA ARG A 148 -3.40 5.19 -23.48
C ARG A 148 -2.56 4.25 -24.36
N ASP A 149 -2.30 4.65 -25.60
CA ASP A 149 -1.48 3.92 -26.58
C ASP A 149 0.03 4.13 -26.37
N THR A 150 0.43 5.05 -25.49
CA THR A 150 1.82 5.30 -25.11
C THR A 150 2.04 4.93 -23.65
N PRO A 151 2.19 3.63 -23.33
CA PRO A 151 2.27 3.17 -21.95
C PRO A 151 3.51 3.73 -21.26
N PHE A 152 3.33 4.14 -20.01
CA PHE A 152 4.40 4.54 -19.11
C PHE A 152 5.20 3.30 -18.72
N ASN A 153 6.48 3.25 -19.09
CA ASN A 153 7.33 2.08 -18.86
C ASN A 153 8.10 2.17 -17.53
N GLU A 154 8.76 1.08 -17.15
CA GLU A 154 9.50 0.95 -15.90
C GLU A 154 10.62 2.01 -15.78
N GLU A 155 11.43 2.18 -16.83
CA GLU A 155 12.51 3.18 -16.84
C GLU A 155 11.99 4.62 -16.62
N GLN A 156 10.87 4.97 -17.25
CA GLN A 156 10.20 6.26 -17.07
C GLN A 156 9.65 6.40 -15.64
N SER A 157 9.11 5.32 -15.08
CA SER A 157 8.62 5.29 -13.69
C SER A 157 9.73 5.51 -12.68
N ASP A 158 10.86 4.81 -12.84
CA ASP A 158 12.00 4.96 -11.93
C ASP A 158 12.62 6.35 -12.02
N ALA A 159 12.74 6.89 -13.24
CA ALA A 159 13.22 8.26 -13.44
C ALA A 159 12.29 9.25 -12.75
N CYS A 160 10.97 9.09 -12.91
CA CYS A 160 9.98 9.92 -12.24
C CYS A 160 10.09 9.83 -10.71
N LEU A 161 10.18 8.62 -10.15
CA LEU A 161 10.34 8.41 -8.70
C LEU A 161 11.63 9.05 -8.19
N THR A 162 12.72 8.90 -8.95
CA THR A 162 14.03 9.46 -8.61
C THR A 162 13.98 10.99 -8.52
N GLU A 163 13.35 11.64 -9.50
CA GLU A 163 13.14 13.10 -9.52
C GLU A 163 12.17 13.55 -8.42
N LEU A 164 11.02 12.88 -8.29
CA LEU A 164 9.97 13.18 -7.31
C LEU A 164 10.50 13.12 -5.87
N LEU A 165 11.32 12.13 -5.58
CA LEU A 165 11.90 11.91 -4.26
C LEU A 165 13.21 12.67 -4.05
N GLY A 166 13.70 13.41 -5.06
CA GLY A 166 14.94 14.18 -4.98
C GLY A 166 16.18 13.31 -4.78
N THR A 167 16.15 12.08 -5.28
CA THR A 167 17.23 11.07 -5.08
C THR A 167 18.11 10.87 -6.31
N GLY A 168 17.81 11.59 -7.40
CA GLY A 168 18.60 11.58 -8.62
C GLY A 168 19.99 12.18 -8.45
N TYR A 169 20.95 11.61 -9.17
CA TYR A 169 22.25 12.27 -9.36
C TYR A 169 22.01 13.58 -10.11
N ALA A 170 22.22 14.71 -9.43
CA ALA A 170 22.22 16.01 -10.08
C ALA A 170 23.18 15.94 -11.28
N LYS A 171 22.64 16.00 -12.50
CA LYS A 171 23.47 16.31 -13.67
C LYS A 171 24.05 17.69 -13.39
N LYS A 172 25.35 17.77 -13.08
CA LYS A 172 26.08 19.02 -13.16
C LYS A 172 25.93 19.50 -14.59
N HIS A 173 25.06 20.49 -14.81
CA HIS A 173 25.07 21.26 -16.03
C HIS A 173 26.42 21.99 -16.06
N HIS A 174 27.38 21.47 -16.81
CA HIS A 174 28.49 22.27 -17.30
C HIS A 174 27.90 23.21 -18.36
N GLY A 175 27.86 24.48 -18.01
CA GLY A 175 27.47 25.57 -18.91
C GLY A 175 28.48 25.81 -20.01
#